data_AF-A0A853IKZ6-F1
#
_entry.id   AF-A0A853IKZ6-F1
#
_cell.length_a   1.000
_cell.length_b   1.000
_cell.length_c   1.000
_cell.angle_alpha   90.00
_cell.angle_beta   90.00
_cell.angle_gamma   90.00
#
_symmetry.space_group_name_H-M   'P 1'
#
loop_
_entity.id
_entity.type
_entity.pdbx_description
1 polymer ?
#
loop_
_entity_poly.entity_id
_entity_poly.type
_entity_poly.pdbx_seq_one_letter_code
_entity_poly.pdbx_strand_id
1 'polypeptide(L)'
;MAKYTKQQKENILKLLFPPENKSVPVVHKLTGIPQSTLHTWKAKVRSQQVNMPKEIPIQSWSSEQKLNVIIETAALSQPELAAYCRKKGLYVEQVDQWKREFIQPEQPSQKLKKSLQVEKQRCQQLEKELKRKEKALAEAAALLVLQKKAQSIWGQDEEA
;
A
#
# COMPACT_ATOMS: atom_id res chain seq x y z
N MET A 1 -42.31 -17.12 4.93
CA MET A 1 -41.44 -16.01 4.46
C MET A 1 -41.75 -15.73 3.01
N ALA A 2 -42.19 -14.52 2.66
CA ALA A 2 -42.49 -14.16 1.27
C ALA A 2 -41.21 -14.26 0.42
N LYS A 3 -41.21 -15.15 -0.58
CA LYS A 3 -40.09 -15.32 -1.50
C LYS A 3 -40.27 -14.34 -2.67
N TYR A 4 -39.63 -13.19 -2.61
CA TYR A 4 -39.57 -12.25 -3.73
C TYR A 4 -38.72 -12.84 -4.87
N THR A 5 -39.19 -12.73 -6.12
CA THR A 5 -38.40 -13.22 -7.27
C THR A 5 -37.20 -12.30 -7.51
N LYS A 6 -36.14 -12.85 -8.13
CA LYS A 6 -34.92 -12.08 -8.43
C LYS A 6 -35.23 -10.87 -9.32
N GLN A 7 -36.10 -11.06 -10.33
CA GLN A 7 -36.55 -10.01 -11.24
C GLN A 7 -37.31 -8.88 -10.53
N GLN A 8 -38.18 -9.21 -9.57
CA GLN A 8 -38.88 -8.20 -8.78
C GLN A 8 -37.90 -7.35 -7.97
N LYS A 9 -36.95 -8.00 -7.29
CA LYS A 9 -35.92 -7.32 -6.51
C LYS A 9 -35.08 -6.36 -7.36
N GLU A 10 -34.67 -6.78 -8.55
CA GLU A 10 -33.88 -5.94 -9.46
C GLU A 10 -34.65 -4.70 -9.94
N ASN A 11 -35.93 -4.85 -10.31
CA ASN A 11 -36.75 -3.72 -10.72
C ASN A 11 -36.94 -2.70 -9.58
N ILE A 12 -37.12 -3.18 -8.35
CA ILE A 12 -37.26 -2.32 -7.17
C ILE A 12 -35.95 -1.59 -6.84
N LEU A 13 -34.82 -2.27 -7.00
CA LEU A 13 -33.51 -1.65 -6.82
C LEU A 13 -33.26 -0.55 -7.87
N LYS A 14 -33.69 -0.71 -9.12
CA LYS A 14 -33.61 0.35 -10.14
C LYS A 14 -34.39 1.62 -9.74
N LEU A 15 -35.51 1.48 -9.04
CA LEU A 15 -36.30 2.62 -8.53
C LEU A 15 -35.61 3.33 -7.36
N LEU A 16 -34.90 2.58 -6.49
CA LEU A 16 -34.28 3.08 -5.25
C LEU A 16 -32.89 3.72 -5.45
N PHE A 17 -32.22 3.45 -6.56
CA PHE A 17 -30.89 3.93 -6.91
C PHE A 17 -30.96 4.87 -8.14
N PRO A 18 -29.88 5.63 -8.46
CA PRO A 18 -29.86 6.43 -9.69
C PRO A 18 -30.16 5.57 -10.92
N PRO A 19 -31.00 6.03 -11.88
CA PRO A 19 -31.35 7.44 -12.15
C PRO A 19 -32.60 8.01 -11.44
N GLU A 20 -33.52 7.18 -10.94
CA GLU A 20 -34.79 7.69 -10.38
C GLU A 20 -34.70 8.14 -8.90
N ASN A 21 -33.83 7.49 -8.11
CA ASN A 21 -33.53 7.84 -6.72
C ASN A 21 -34.78 8.04 -5.81
N LYS A 22 -35.82 7.21 -5.99
CA LYS A 22 -37.07 7.31 -5.22
C LYS A 22 -36.87 6.92 -3.76
N SER A 23 -37.60 7.59 -2.85
CA SER A 23 -37.53 7.31 -1.42
C SER A 23 -38.22 5.99 -1.04
N VAL A 24 -37.72 5.31 0.00
CA VAL A 24 -38.25 4.01 0.48
C VAL A 24 -39.76 4.05 0.77
N PRO A 25 -40.34 5.11 1.39
CA PRO A 25 -41.78 5.20 1.61
C PRO A 25 -42.59 5.29 0.31
N VAL A 26 -42.05 5.90 -0.74
CA VAL A 26 -42.71 6.00 -2.06
C VAL A 26 -42.74 4.63 -2.73
N VAL A 27 -41.61 3.92 -2.71
CA VAL A 27 -41.51 2.57 -3.28
C VAL A 27 -42.38 1.58 -2.51
N HIS A 28 -42.50 1.72 -1.19
CA HIS A 28 -43.44 0.94 -0.37
C HIS A 28 -44.89 1.13 -0.83
N LYS A 29 -45.33 2.38 -1.03
CA LYS A 29 -46.69 2.67 -1.51
C LYS A 29 -46.95 2.08 -2.91
N LEU A 30 -45.94 2.07 -3.77
CA LEU A 30 -46.06 1.57 -5.15
C LEU A 30 -46.04 0.05 -5.26
N THR A 31 -45.28 -0.64 -4.40
CA THR A 31 -44.99 -2.08 -4.55
C THR A 31 -45.60 -2.95 -3.45
N GLY A 32 -46.11 -2.34 -2.37
CA GLY A 32 -46.66 -3.04 -1.20
C GLY A 32 -45.60 -3.75 -0.34
N ILE A 33 -44.31 -3.64 -0.67
CA ILE A 33 -43.24 -4.35 0.04
C ILE A 33 -42.90 -3.62 1.34
N PRO A 34 -42.78 -4.33 2.48
CA PRO A 34 -42.45 -3.70 3.76
C PRO A 34 -41.21 -2.83 3.69
N GLN A 35 -41.27 -1.65 4.34
CA GLN A 35 -40.15 -0.70 4.37
C GLN A 35 -38.87 -1.33 4.93
N SER A 36 -38.98 -2.23 5.92
CA SER A 36 -37.85 -2.96 6.51
C SER A 36 -37.08 -3.79 5.49
N THR A 37 -37.76 -4.44 4.56
CA THR A 37 -37.16 -5.22 3.47
C THR A 37 -36.43 -4.31 2.48
N LEU A 38 -37.04 -3.18 2.11
CA LEU A 38 -36.45 -2.19 1.21
C LEU A 38 -35.19 -1.54 1.82
N HIS A 39 -35.22 -1.21 3.12
CA HIS A 39 -34.04 -0.71 3.85
C HIS A 39 -32.92 -1.75 3.89
N THR A 40 -33.23 -3.02 4.17
CA THR A 40 -32.25 -4.12 4.16
C THR A 40 -31.61 -4.30 2.79
N TRP A 41 -32.39 -4.24 1.71
CA TRP A 41 -31.87 -4.35 0.35
C TRP A 41 -30.99 -3.17 -0.05
N LYS A 42 -31.40 -1.94 0.30
CA LYS A 42 -30.60 -0.73 0.07
C LYS A 42 -29.27 -0.79 0.82
N ALA A 43 -29.27 -1.26 2.07
CA ALA A 43 -28.06 -1.44 2.86
C ALA A 43 -27.11 -2.49 2.24
N LYS A 44 -27.66 -3.63 1.78
CA LYS A 44 -26.86 -4.70 1.14
C LYS A 44 -26.20 -4.27 -0.16
N VAL A 45 -26.89 -3.46 -0.97
CA VAL A 45 -26.30 -2.91 -2.21
C VAL A 45 -25.26 -1.85 -1.88
N ARG A 46 -25.50 -0.99 -0.88
CA ARG A 46 -24.52 0.02 -0.45
C ARG A 46 -23.25 -0.62 0.11
N SER A 47 -23.35 -1.69 0.90
CA SER A 47 -22.19 -2.43 1.37
C SER A 47 -21.44 -3.14 0.24
N GLN A 48 -22.15 -3.63 -0.78
CA GLN A 48 -21.53 -4.21 -1.98
C GLN A 48 -20.85 -3.14 -2.85
N GLN A 49 -21.43 -1.95 -2.99
CA GLN A 49 -20.81 -0.82 -3.69
C GLN A 49 -19.60 -0.26 -2.94
N VAL A 50 -19.59 -0.29 -1.61
CA VAL A 50 -18.41 0.08 -0.80
C VAL A 50 -17.26 -0.92 -0.97
N ASN A 51 -17.57 -2.17 -1.29
CA ASN A 51 -16.60 -3.22 -1.62
C ASN A 51 -16.22 -3.30 -3.11
N MET A 52 -16.81 -2.47 -3.99
CA MET A 52 -16.23 -2.26 -5.32
C MET A 52 -14.95 -1.42 -5.16
N PRO A 53 -13.87 -1.71 -5.89
CA PRO A 53 -12.66 -0.90 -5.82
C PRO A 53 -13.04 0.54 -6.14
N LYS A 54 -13.01 1.41 -5.13
CA LYS A 54 -13.04 2.86 -5.37
C LYS A 54 -11.85 3.16 -6.26
N GLU A 55 -12.06 3.96 -7.32
CA GLU A 55 -10.98 4.43 -8.17
C GLU A 55 -9.86 4.97 -7.28
N ILE A 56 -8.70 4.29 -7.33
CA ILE A 56 -7.56 4.59 -6.48
C ILE A 56 -7.15 6.03 -6.80
N PRO A 57 -7.06 6.94 -5.81
CA PRO A 57 -6.58 8.29 -6.05
C PRO A 57 -5.26 8.25 -6.80
N ILE A 58 -5.11 9.11 -7.81
CA ILE A 58 -3.95 9.14 -8.73
C ILE A 58 -2.63 9.24 -7.98
N GLN A 59 -2.63 9.88 -6.81
CA GLN A 59 -1.48 10.02 -5.91
C GLN A 59 -1.02 8.69 -5.27
N SER A 60 -1.88 7.68 -5.22
CA SER A 60 -1.59 6.34 -4.70
C SER A 60 -1.32 5.30 -5.79
N TRP A 61 -1.14 5.71 -7.04
CA TRP A 61 -0.80 4.80 -8.12
C TRP A 61 0.62 4.27 -7.98
N SER A 62 0.79 2.96 -8.17
CA SER A 62 2.10 2.33 -8.21
C SER A 62 2.89 2.79 -9.43
N SER A 63 4.23 2.68 -9.37
CA SER A 63 5.10 2.93 -10.53
C SER A 63 4.72 2.07 -11.73
N GLU A 64 4.32 0.82 -11.51
CA GLU A 64 3.83 -0.10 -12.55
C GLU A 64 2.55 0.41 -13.23
N GLN A 65 1.59 0.92 -12.45
CA GLN A 65 0.35 1.49 -12.99
C GLN A 65 0.62 2.74 -13.84
N LYS A 66 1.51 3.61 -13.38
CA LYS A 66 1.95 4.79 -14.15
C LYS A 66 2.64 4.37 -15.44
N LEU A 67 3.49 3.35 -15.40
CA LEU A 67 4.19 2.83 -16.58
C LEU A 67 3.21 2.26 -17.61
N ASN A 68 2.21 1.48 -17.18
CA ASN A 68 1.19 0.93 -18.08
C ASN A 68 0.46 2.04 -18.84
N VAL A 69 0.09 3.12 -18.15
CA VAL A 69 -0.54 4.28 -18.81
C VAL A 69 0.42 4.96 -19.80
N ILE A 70 1.70 5.08 -19.47
CA ILE A 70 2.69 5.62 -20.41
C ILE A 70 2.79 4.75 -21.67
N ILE A 71 2.80 3.43 -21.53
CA ILE A 71 2.85 2.48 -22.65
C ILE A 71 1.58 2.56 -23.49
N GLU A 72 0.41 2.53 -22.87
CA GLU A 72 -0.89 2.64 -23.57
C GLU A 72 -1.04 3.96 -24.32
N THR A 73 -0.49 5.06 -23.77
CA THR A 73 -0.54 6.39 -24.39
C THR A 73 0.61 6.67 -25.37
N ALA A 74 1.57 5.76 -25.54
CA ALA A 74 2.75 5.97 -26.37
C ALA A 74 2.41 6.07 -27.87
N ALA A 75 1.41 5.31 -28.33
CA ALA A 75 0.98 5.28 -29.73
C ALA A 75 -0.19 6.23 -30.05
N LEU A 76 -0.74 6.92 -29.03
CA LEU A 76 -1.92 7.78 -29.20
C LEU A 76 -1.53 9.18 -29.69
N SER A 77 -2.33 9.73 -30.59
CA SER A 77 -2.26 11.14 -30.97
C SER A 77 -2.75 12.07 -29.83
N GLN A 78 -2.41 13.36 -29.88
CA GLN A 78 -2.85 14.35 -28.87
C GLN A 78 -4.36 14.32 -28.56
N PRO A 79 -5.29 14.29 -29.55
CA PRO A 79 -6.72 14.25 -29.26
C PRO A 79 -7.16 12.91 -28.62
N GLU A 80 -6.54 11.81 -29.02
CA GLU A 80 -6.83 10.48 -28.48
C GLU A 80 -6.31 10.33 -27.04
N LEU A 81 -5.14 10.90 -26.76
CA LEU A 81 -4.58 10.98 -25.41
C LEU A 81 -5.51 11.79 -24.50
N ALA A 82 -6.00 12.95 -24.94
CA ALA A 82 -6.96 13.74 -24.17
C ALA A 82 -8.27 12.97 -23.90
N ALA A 83 -8.77 12.20 -24.88
CA ALA A 83 -9.95 11.36 -24.70
C ALA A 83 -9.69 10.19 -23.73
N TYR A 84 -8.52 9.56 -23.81
CA TYR A 84 -8.08 8.52 -22.89
C TYR A 84 -7.97 9.04 -21.45
N CYS A 85 -7.32 10.19 -21.27
CA CYS A 85 -7.15 10.84 -19.98
C CYS A 85 -8.50 11.17 -19.33
N ARG A 86 -9.47 11.70 -20.09
CA ARG A 86 -10.85 11.95 -19.59
C ARG A 86 -11.54 10.68 -19.12
N LYS A 87 -11.38 9.55 -19.82
CA LYS A 87 -11.97 8.25 -19.43
C LYS A 87 -11.35 7.68 -18.16
N LYS A 88 -10.07 7.96 -17.92
CA LYS A 88 -9.29 7.44 -16.77
C LYS A 88 -9.21 8.44 -15.60
N GLY A 89 -9.81 9.62 -15.72
CA GLY A 89 -9.73 10.68 -14.71
C GLY A 89 -8.35 11.35 -14.61
N LEU A 90 -7.51 11.23 -15.63
CA LEU A 90 -6.15 11.77 -15.66
C LEU A 90 -6.09 13.10 -16.42
N TYR A 91 -5.03 13.87 -16.18
CA TYR A 91 -4.64 15.02 -17.00
C TYR A 91 -3.46 14.67 -17.90
N VAL A 92 -3.43 15.27 -19.10
CA VAL A 92 -2.33 15.08 -20.07
C VAL A 92 -0.99 15.46 -19.44
N GLU A 93 -0.96 16.57 -18.71
CA GLU A 93 0.22 17.07 -18.00
C GLU A 93 0.78 16.05 -17.00
N GLN A 94 -0.07 15.24 -16.36
CA GLN A 94 0.38 14.20 -15.42
C GLN A 94 1.06 13.05 -16.15
N VAL A 95 0.54 12.65 -17.30
CA VAL A 95 1.15 11.61 -18.13
C VAL A 95 2.51 12.08 -18.64
N ASP A 96 2.61 13.34 -19.07
CA ASP A 96 3.87 13.93 -19.52
C ASP A 96 4.86 14.12 -18.37
N GLN A 97 4.40 14.48 -17.17
CA GLN A 97 5.23 14.52 -15.97
C GLN A 97 5.80 13.14 -15.66
N TRP A 98 4.97 12.09 -15.65
CA TRP A 98 5.46 10.73 -15.39
C TRP A 98 6.43 10.25 -16.46
N LYS A 99 6.19 10.58 -17.75
CA LYS A 99 7.16 10.31 -18.83
C LYS A 99 8.51 10.95 -18.50
N ARG A 100 8.52 12.21 -18.05
CA ARG A 100 9.76 12.91 -17.66
C ARG A 100 10.41 12.28 -16.44
N GLU A 101 9.65 11.96 -15.39
CA GLU A 101 10.16 11.28 -14.19
C GLU A 101 10.78 9.91 -14.50
N PHE A 102 10.23 9.17 -15.46
CA PHE A 102 10.77 7.89 -15.90
C PHE A 102 12.06 8.03 -16.73
N ILE A 103 12.13 9.02 -17.62
CA ILE A 103 13.31 9.25 -18.47
C ILE A 103 14.45 9.90 -17.66
N GLN A 104 14.10 10.83 -16.78
CA GLN A 104 15.00 11.52 -15.87
C GLN A 104 14.52 11.25 -14.45
N PRO A 105 14.98 10.14 -13.82
CA PRO A 105 14.73 9.94 -12.42
C PRO A 105 15.27 11.16 -11.65
N GLU A 106 14.42 11.79 -10.83
CA GLU A 106 14.83 12.93 -10.04
C GLU A 106 16.13 12.59 -9.30
N GLN A 107 17.14 13.44 -9.52
CA GLN A 107 18.40 13.34 -8.79
C GLN A 107 18.06 13.38 -7.29
N PRO A 108 18.58 12.46 -6.46
CA PRO A 108 18.27 12.46 -5.05
C PRO A 108 18.62 13.82 -4.49
N SER A 109 17.65 14.44 -3.81
CA SER A 109 17.78 15.80 -3.30
C SER A 109 19.07 15.94 -2.49
N GLN A 110 19.68 17.14 -2.51
CA GLN A 110 20.91 17.38 -1.74
C GLN A 110 20.75 17.00 -0.25
N LYS A 111 19.54 17.13 0.29
CA LYS A 111 19.20 16.67 1.65
C LYS A 111 19.33 15.15 1.80
N LEU A 112 18.79 14.37 0.84
CA LEU A 112 18.90 12.91 0.83
C LEU A 112 20.36 12.44 0.70
N LYS A 113 21.16 13.11 -0.12
CA LYS A 113 22.59 12.81 -0.28
C LYS A 113 23.35 13.03 1.04
N LYS A 114 23.07 14.15 1.74
CA LYS A 114 23.66 14.46 3.05
C LYS A 114 23.25 13.45 4.12
N SER A 115 21.97 13.10 4.20
CA SER A 115 21.50 12.10 5.18
C SER A 115 22.14 10.73 4.94
N LEU A 116 22.26 10.31 3.68
CA LEU A 116 22.93 9.05 3.33
C LEU A 116 24.41 9.06 3.73
N GLN A 117 25.10 10.19 3.58
CA GLN A 117 26.50 10.32 3.97
C GLN A 117 26.69 10.24 5.49
N VAL A 118 25.82 10.90 6.26
CA VAL A 118 25.82 10.81 7.74
C VAL A 118 25.57 9.37 8.19
N GLU A 119 24.60 8.69 7.58
CA GLU A 119 24.29 7.30 7.94
C GLU A 119 25.46 6.37 7.62
N LYS A 120 26.12 6.55 6.48
CA LYS A 120 27.33 5.79 6.13
C LYS A 120 28.46 5.99 7.15
N GLN A 121 28.68 7.22 7.60
CA GLN A 121 29.69 7.50 8.62
C GLN A 121 29.35 6.83 9.95
N ARG A 122 28.08 6.85 10.34
CA ARG A 122 27.58 6.17 11.54
C ARG A 122 27.78 4.65 11.44
N CYS A 123 27.42 4.03 10.31
CA CYS A 123 27.66 2.61 10.08
C CYS A 123 29.14 2.27 10.23
N GLN A 124 30.04 3.04 9.63
CA GLN A 124 31.49 2.81 9.75
C GLN A 124 32.02 2.96 11.18
N GLN A 125 31.48 3.91 11.96
CA GLN A 125 31.84 4.07 13.37
C GLN A 125 31.37 2.86 14.18
N LEU A 126 30.11 2.45 14.00
CA LEU A 126 29.54 1.28 14.66
C LEU A 126 30.31 0.01 14.32
N GLU A 127 30.66 -0.22 13.05
CA GLU A 127 31.48 -1.37 12.64
C GLU A 127 32.84 -1.40 13.32
N LYS A 128 33.50 -0.25 13.50
CA LYS A 128 34.78 -0.16 14.21
C LYS A 128 34.63 -0.47 15.69
N GLU A 129 33.61 0.05 16.33
CA GLU A 129 33.32 -0.26 17.73
C GLU A 129 32.99 -1.73 17.93
N LEU A 130 32.20 -2.31 17.03
CA LEU A 130 31.83 -3.72 17.04
C LEU A 130 33.09 -4.59 16.95
N LYS A 131 33.99 -4.32 16.00
CA LYS A 131 35.28 -5.04 15.87
C LYS A 131 36.15 -4.95 17.12
N ARG A 132 36.21 -3.77 17.77
CA ARG A 132 36.97 -3.60 19.02
C ARG A 132 36.37 -4.43 20.15
N LYS A 133 35.04 -4.42 20.28
CA LYS A 133 34.32 -5.19 21.30
C LYS A 133 34.43 -6.69 21.06
N GLU A 134 34.32 -7.15 19.81
CA GLU A 134 34.55 -8.56 19.44
C GLU A 134 35.96 -9.01 19.75
N LYS A 135 36.97 -8.18 19.47
CA LYS A 135 38.37 -8.49 19.80
C LYS A 135 38.56 -8.64 21.32
N ALA A 136 38.07 -7.70 22.11
CA ALA A 136 38.15 -7.76 23.56
C ALA A 136 37.39 -8.97 24.13
N LEU A 137 36.24 -9.31 23.54
CA LEU A 137 35.47 -10.50 23.91
C LEU A 137 36.23 -11.78 23.58
N ALA A 138 36.87 -11.87 22.41
CA ALA A 138 37.70 -12.99 22.01
C ALA A 138 38.93 -13.17 22.93
N GLU A 139 39.58 -12.06 23.30
CA GLU A 139 40.70 -12.07 24.26
C GLU A 139 40.23 -12.56 25.65
N ALA A 140 39.09 -12.08 26.15
CA ALA A 140 38.51 -12.57 27.41
C ALA A 140 38.15 -14.06 27.35
N ALA A 141 37.57 -14.53 26.25
CA ALA A 141 37.27 -15.94 26.04
C ALA A 141 38.55 -16.79 26.01
N ALA A 142 39.63 -16.30 25.38
CA ALA A 142 40.91 -16.99 25.35
C ALA A 142 41.52 -17.10 26.76
N LEU A 143 41.45 -16.04 27.57
CA LEU A 143 41.92 -16.06 28.95
C LEU A 143 41.15 -17.07 29.80
N LEU A 144 39.82 -17.14 29.68
CA LEU A 144 39.00 -18.14 30.37
C LEU A 144 39.36 -19.58 29.97
N VAL A 145 39.62 -19.81 28.68
CA VAL A 145 40.06 -21.13 28.19
C VAL A 145 41.44 -21.49 28.76
N LEU A 146 42.38 -20.54 28.79
CA LEU A 146 43.70 -20.75 29.37
C LEU A 146 43.63 -21.03 30.87
N GLN A 147 42.82 -20.27 31.62
CA GLN A 147 42.59 -20.49 33.05
C GLN A 147 42.05 -21.90 33.31
N LYS A 148 41.04 -22.34 32.54
CA LYS A 148 40.48 -23.69 32.65
C LYS A 148 41.51 -24.78 32.34
N LYS A 149 42.34 -24.58 31.31
CA LYS A 149 43.43 -25.51 30.97
C LYS A 149 44.49 -25.58 32.07
N ALA A 150 44.87 -24.43 32.63
CA ALA A 150 45.82 -24.36 33.73
C ALA A 150 45.29 -25.11 34.97
N GLN A 151 44.05 -24.84 35.39
CA GLN A 151 43.39 -25.57 36.49
C GLN A 151 43.32 -27.09 36.24
N SER A 152 43.14 -27.52 34.99
CA SER A 152 43.14 -28.95 34.64
C SER A 152 44.51 -29.62 34.72
N ILE A 153 45.60 -28.87 34.55
CA ILE A 153 46.97 -29.40 34.56
C ILE A 153 47.54 -29.37 35.98
N TRP A 154 47.38 -28.25 36.67
CA TRP A 154 47.97 -28.03 38.00
C TRP A 154 47.04 -28.38 39.15
N GLY A 155 45.76 -28.71 38.87
CA GLY A 155 44.74 -28.86 39.91
C GLY A 155 44.29 -27.50 40.43
N GLN A 156 43.15 -27.48 41.15
CA GLN A 156 42.80 -26.30 41.93
C GLN A 156 43.70 -26.30 43.17
N ASP A 157 44.54 -25.28 43.33
CA ASP A 157 44.93 -24.88 44.67
C ASP A 157 43.63 -24.44 45.36
N GLU A 158 43.02 -25.36 46.12
CA GLU A 158 41.95 -25.04 47.05
C GLU A 158 42.51 -24.15 48.17
N GLU A 159 41.64 -23.24 48.64
CA GLU A 159 41.75 -22.38 49.83
C GLU A 159 42.41 -20.98 49.66
N ALA A 160 41.61 -20.01 49.20
CA ALA A 160 41.34 -18.72 49.88
C ALA A 160 40.30 -17.88 49.13
#